data_AF-A0AAU1GXN0-F1
#
_entry.id   AF-A0AAU1GXN0-F1
#
_cell.length_a   1.000
_cell.length_b   1.000
_cell.length_c   1.000
_cell.angle_alpha   90.00
_cell.angle_beta   90.00
_cell.angle_gamma   90.00
#
_symmetry.space_group_name_H-M   'P 1'
#
loop_
_entity.id
_entity.type
_entity.pdbx_description
1 polymer ?
#
loop_
_entity_poly.entity_id
_entity_poly.type
_entity_poly.pdbx_seq_one_letter_code
_entity_poly.pdbx_strand_id
1 'polypeptide(L)'
;MMDDDEEMIMPTIGPKTKRFASTHEMLVKLEGRAAMWERVARDNKSRAEDFEDAAQRVRNGSTSVTVGRTTYVLEEEPEGTRDETADRPVS
;
A
#
# COMPACT_ATOMS: atom_id res chain seq x y z
N MET A 1 -2.84 -25.48 -59.45
CA MET A 1 -2.47 -26.28 -58.28
C MET A 1 -2.81 -25.41 -57.09
N MET A 2 -3.76 -25.84 -56.25
CA MET A 2 -4.29 -25.04 -55.15
C MET A 2 -3.25 -24.91 -54.05
N ASP A 3 -2.95 -23.67 -53.69
CA ASP A 3 -2.27 -23.24 -52.48
C ASP A 3 -3.09 -23.67 -51.26
N ASP A 4 -2.61 -24.63 -50.47
CA ASP A 4 -3.19 -24.95 -49.16
C ASP A 4 -2.13 -25.56 -48.22
N ASP A 5 -0.89 -25.07 -48.28
CA ASP A 5 -0.01 -25.14 -47.11
C ASP A 5 -0.44 -24.02 -46.16
N GLU A 6 -1.63 -24.20 -45.56
CA GLU A 6 -2.14 -23.39 -44.46
C GLU A 6 -1.18 -23.62 -43.28
N GLU A 7 -0.10 -22.80 -43.24
CA GLU A 7 0.76 -22.65 -42.08
C GLU A 7 -0.15 -22.50 -40.87
N MET A 8 -0.18 -23.53 -40.02
CA MET A 8 -0.92 -23.55 -38.78
C MET A 8 -0.31 -22.46 -37.89
N ILE A 9 -0.80 -21.22 -38.00
CA ILE A 9 -0.37 -20.07 -37.22
C ILE A 9 -0.66 -20.39 -35.77
N MET A 10 0.32 -20.95 -35.06
CA MET A 10 0.20 -21.15 -33.63
C MET A 10 0.06 -19.78 -32.97
N PRO A 11 -0.96 -19.55 -32.14
CA PRO A 11 -1.12 -18.27 -31.45
C PRO A 11 0.15 -17.99 -30.66
N THR A 12 0.81 -16.89 -31.00
CA THR A 12 2.05 -16.45 -30.37
C THR A 12 1.77 -16.21 -28.90
N ILE A 13 2.31 -17.11 -28.08
CA ILE A 13 2.15 -17.08 -26.65
C ILE A 13 2.84 -15.82 -26.10
N GLY A 14 2.03 -14.90 -25.57
CA GLY A 14 2.50 -13.62 -25.03
C GLY A 14 3.47 -13.77 -23.84
N PRO A 15 4.20 -12.69 -23.49
CA PRO A 15 5.20 -12.73 -22.42
C PRO A 15 4.58 -13.15 -21.07
N LYS A 16 5.29 -14.04 -20.37
CA LYS A 16 4.92 -14.67 -19.08
C LYS A 16 3.80 -15.70 -19.11
N THR A 17 3.47 -16.27 -20.26
CA THR A 17 2.53 -17.39 -20.29
C THR A 17 3.14 -18.63 -19.65
N LYS A 18 2.36 -19.27 -18.78
CA LYS A 18 2.68 -20.57 -18.19
C LYS A 18 1.78 -21.63 -18.81
N ARG A 19 2.40 -22.73 -19.22
CA ARG A 19 1.68 -23.92 -19.67
C ARG A 19 1.48 -24.85 -18.47
N PHE A 20 0.35 -25.54 -18.45
CA PHE A 20 -0.02 -26.51 -17.42
C PHE A 20 -0.36 -27.83 -18.11
N ALA A 21 -0.07 -28.95 -17.47
CA ALA A 21 -0.31 -30.27 -18.05
C ALA A 21 -1.79 -30.68 -17.97
N SER A 22 -2.57 -30.04 -17.11
CA SER A 22 -4.00 -30.31 -16.95
C SER A 22 -4.75 -29.10 -16.39
N THR A 23 -6.08 -29.11 -16.56
CA THR A 23 -6.99 -28.15 -15.92
C THR A 23 -6.84 -28.15 -14.40
N HIS A 24 -6.67 -29.33 -13.79
CA HIS A 24 -6.51 -29.45 -12.34
C HIS A 24 -5.27 -28.70 -11.84
N GLU A 25 -4.13 -28.88 -12.50
CA GLU A 25 -2.89 -28.18 -12.14
C GLU A 25 -3.03 -26.65 -12.26
N MET A 26 -3.70 -26.19 -13.31
CA MET A 26 -3.98 -24.77 -13.51
C MET A 26 -4.90 -24.21 -12.41
N LEU A 27 -5.96 -24.93 -12.05
CA LEU A 27 -6.89 -24.53 -10.98
C LEU A 27 -6.18 -24.42 -9.64
N VAL A 28 -5.41 -25.44 -9.24
CA VAL A 28 -4.61 -25.42 -7.99
C VAL A 28 -3.72 -24.18 -7.94
N LYS A 29 -3.11 -23.81 -9.08
CA LYS A 29 -2.25 -22.63 -9.12
C LYS A 29 -3.02 -21.32 -8.95
N LEU A 30 -4.17 -21.19 -9.58
CA LEU A 30 -5.00 -19.99 -9.54
C LEU A 30 -5.66 -19.82 -8.17
N GLU A 31 -6.23 -20.89 -7.62
CA GLU A 31 -6.85 -20.91 -6.28
C GLU A 31 -5.82 -20.62 -5.19
N GLY A 32 -4.61 -21.19 -5.29
CA GLY A 32 -3.52 -20.86 -4.37
C GLY A 32 -3.10 -19.39 -4.43
N ARG A 33 -3.18 -18.74 -5.61
CA ARG A 33 -2.95 -17.30 -5.75
C ARG A 33 -4.10 -16.47 -5.20
N ALA A 34 -5.34 -16.89 -5.42
CA ALA A 34 -6.50 -16.24 -4.85
C ALA A 34 -6.43 -16.23 -3.32
N ALA A 35 -6.18 -17.39 -2.69
CA ALA A 35 -6.05 -17.51 -1.24
C ALA A 35 -4.90 -16.66 -0.66
N MET A 36 -3.77 -16.58 -1.37
CA MET A 36 -2.67 -15.68 -1.00
C MET A 36 -3.15 -14.21 -0.97
N TRP A 37 -3.82 -13.77 -2.03
CA TRP A 37 -4.26 -12.39 -2.15
C TRP A 37 -5.40 -12.06 -1.18
N GLU A 38 -6.30 -12.99 -0.89
CA GLU A 38 -7.32 -12.83 0.15
C GLU A 38 -6.69 -12.62 1.53
N ARG A 39 -5.60 -13.33 1.84
CA ARG A 39 -4.86 -13.11 3.09
C ARG A 39 -4.21 -11.72 3.10
N VAL A 40 -3.53 -11.33 2.01
CA VAL A 40 -2.92 -10.00 1.89
C VAL A 40 -3.97 -8.89 2.03
N ALA A 41 -5.15 -9.06 1.45
CA ALA A 41 -6.24 -8.08 1.57
C ALA A 41 -6.71 -7.93 3.03
N ARG A 42 -6.82 -9.04 3.78
CA ARG A 42 -7.16 -8.99 5.20
C ARG A 42 -6.07 -8.30 6.04
N ASP A 43 -4.80 -8.66 5.82
CA ASP A 43 -3.67 -8.06 6.53
C ASP A 43 -3.58 -6.55 6.23
N ASN A 44 -3.81 -6.15 4.98
CA ASN A 44 -3.83 -4.74 4.59
C ASN A 44 -5.01 -3.98 5.21
N LYS A 45 -6.19 -4.61 5.32
CA LYS A 45 -7.34 -3.98 5.97
C LYS A 45 -7.07 -3.72 7.45
N SER A 46 -6.59 -4.72 8.19
CA SER A 46 -6.23 -4.56 9.61
C SER A 46 -5.17 -3.47 9.78
N ARG A 47 -4.19 -3.41 8.89
CA ARG A 47 -3.16 -2.36 8.95
C ARG A 47 -3.72 -0.97 8.65
N ALA A 48 -4.68 -0.85 7.73
CA ALA A 48 -5.35 0.42 7.46
C ALA A 48 -6.14 0.90 8.69
N GLU A 49 -6.84 -0.01 9.37
CA GLU A 49 -7.56 0.27 10.62
C GLU A 49 -6.60 0.79 11.72
N ASP A 50 -5.42 0.20 11.89
CA ASP A 50 -4.42 0.70 12.85
C ASP A 50 -4.00 2.17 12.58
N PHE A 51 -3.89 2.54 11.29
CA PHE A 51 -3.57 3.92 10.91
C PHE A 51 -4.75 4.86 11.14
N GLU A 52 -5.98 4.43 10.89
CA GLU A 52 -7.19 5.21 11.15
C GLU A 52 -7.35 5.49 12.65
N ASP A 53 -7.13 4.48 13.49
CA ASP A 53 -7.15 4.61 14.96
C ASP A 53 -6.06 5.57 15.45
N ALA A 54 -4.84 5.44 14.93
CA ALA A 54 -3.74 6.35 15.25
C ALA A 54 -4.07 7.79 14.84
N ALA A 55 -4.63 8.00 13.65
CA ALA A 55 -5.07 9.32 13.20
C ALA A 55 -6.16 9.89 14.12
N GLN A 56 -7.12 9.06 14.54
CA GLN A 56 -8.16 9.50 15.46
C GLN A 56 -7.61 9.87 16.84
N ARG A 57 -6.61 9.14 17.35
CA ARG A 57 -5.90 9.50 18.59
C ARG A 57 -5.23 10.86 18.49
N VAL A 58 -4.60 11.17 17.35
CA VAL A 58 -4.01 12.50 17.11
C VAL A 58 -5.10 13.58 17.07
N ARG A 59 -6.22 13.35 16.37
CA ARG A 59 -7.37 14.29 16.37
C ARG A 59 -7.93 14.53 17.76
N ASN A 60 -7.87 13.52 18.63
CA ASN A 60 -8.29 13.61 20.03
C ASN A 60 -7.23 14.26 20.95
N GLY A 61 -6.11 14.74 20.40
CA GLY A 61 -5.07 15.48 21.13
C GLY A 61 -3.80 14.68 21.47
N SER A 62 -3.63 13.46 20.94
CA SER A 62 -2.38 12.72 21.15
C SER A 62 -1.24 13.33 20.32
N THR A 63 -0.15 13.70 20.98
CA THR A 63 1.06 14.24 20.32
C THR A 63 2.03 13.15 19.86
N SER A 64 1.77 11.88 20.19
CA SER A 64 2.62 10.76 19.77
C SER A 64 1.78 9.49 19.60
N VAL A 65 1.91 8.84 18.45
CA VAL A 65 1.24 7.58 18.12
C VAL A 65 2.20 6.62 17.43
N THR A 66 2.06 5.33 17.72
CA THR A 66 2.89 4.28 17.11
C THR A 66 2.00 3.34 16.30
N VAL A 67 2.38 3.11 15.05
CA VAL A 67 1.74 2.14 14.14
C VAL A 67 2.80 1.15 13.66
N GLY A 68 2.59 -0.14 13.95
CA GLY A 68 3.58 -1.18 13.71
C GLY A 68 4.90 -0.90 14.44
N ARG A 69 5.97 -0.62 13.70
CA ARG A 69 7.31 -0.31 14.25
C ARG A 69 7.66 1.18 14.16
N THR A 70 6.74 2.01 13.67
CA THR A 70 7.01 3.42 13.39
C THR A 70 6.24 4.27 14.39
N THR A 71 6.94 5.19 15.06
CA THR A 71 6.36 6.19 15.94
C THR A 71 6.34 7.54 15.24
N TYR A 72 5.17 8.17 15.24
CA TYR A 72 4.92 9.50 14.73
C TYR A 72 4.76 10.44 15.93
N VAL A 73 5.52 11.52 15.94
CA VAL A 73 5.50 12.53 17.00
C VAL A 73 5.18 13.87 16.35
N LEU A 74 4.21 14.58 16.91
CA LEU A 74 3.92 15.97 16.59
C LEU A 74 4.86 16.82 17.42
N GLU A 75 5.83 17.46 16.78
CA GLU A 75 6.65 18.47 17.42
C GLU A 75 5.81 19.76 17.54
N GLU A 76 5.60 20.22 18.77
CA GLU A 76 5.07 21.56 18.98
C GLU A 76 6.17 22.55 18.58
N GLU A 77 5.87 23.47 17.64
CA GLU A 77 6.79 24.59 17.42
C GLU A 77 6.95 25.33 18.76
N PRO A 78 8.19 25.69 19.15
CA PRO A 78 8.36 26.52 20.33
C PRO A 78 7.57 27.80 20.09
N GLU A 79 6.58 28.08 20.94
CA GLU A 79 5.91 29.37 20.98
C GLU A 79 7.01 30.42 21.02
N GLY A 80 7.27 31.07 19.88
CA GLY A 80 8.22 32.13 19.80
C GLY A 80 7.76 33.17 20.80
N THR A 81 8.54 33.38 21.86
CA THR A 81 8.43 34.54 22.74
C THR A 81 8.44 35.77 21.84
N ARG A 82 7.24 36.26 21.50
CA ARG A 82 7.04 37.56 20.88
C ARG A 82 7.37 38.57 21.97
N ASP A 83 8.63 38.99 22.01
CA ASP A 83 9.06 40.12 22.82
C ASP A 83 8.42 41.39 22.24
N GLU A 84 7.25 41.76 22.76
CA GLU A 84 6.56 43.01 22.45
C GLU A 84 7.10 44.21 23.26
N THR A 85 8.29 44.13 23.86
CA THR A 85 8.80 45.22 24.73
C THR A 85 10.03 45.96 24.25
N ALA A 86 10.57 45.64 23.07
CA ALA A 86 11.76 46.31 22.52
C ALA A 86 11.47 47.64 21.79
N ASP A 87 10.55 48.46 22.28
CA ASP A 87 10.37 49.83 21.77
C ASP A 87 10.07 50.83 22.90
N ARG A 88 11.13 51.30 23.55
CA ARG A 88 11.12 52.57 24.29
C ARG A 88 12.36 53.37 23.93
N PRO A 89 12.22 54.54 23.29
CA PRO A 89 13.33 55.46 23.12
C PRO A 89 13.66 56.08 24.48
N VAL A 90 14.90 55.88 24.95
CA VAL A 90 15.48 56.68 26.02
C VAL A 90 15.65 58.12 25.49
N SER A 91 14.96 59.07 26.15
CA SER A 91 15.22 60.52 26.01
C SER A 91 16.20 60.97 27.07
#